data_AF-A0A1M5HQJ5-F1
#
_entry.id   AF-A0A1M5HQJ5-F1
#
_cell.length_a   1.000
_cell.length_b   1.000
_cell.length_c   1.000
_cell.angle_alpha   90.00
_cell.angle_beta   90.00
_cell.angle_gamma   90.00
#
_symmetry.space_group_name_H-M   'P 1'
#
loop_
_entity.id
_entity.type
_entity.pdbx_description
1 polymer ?
#
loop_
_entity_poly.entity_id
_entity_poly.type
_entity_poly.pdbx_seq_one_letter_code
_entity_poly.pdbx_strand_id
1 'polypeptide(L)'
;MKYFALFALFTLFSCSNKEDILLPKSNITIVKEVNDLSPIYIFFRTKQKDTIAEVNRKNSIISTNWILNIDKRLPLRLVIPEIIKLQQKKREEKAHKNEKAENYYSYADTISKNLAFIAFTNVYYKMEKPKGNIVYFDSKSEITLNNVQIKKDELKKYLVGLKEEQLNPFVFCFSENLSYGSYIQSKIFIESIIPSLPNLEFNEFVF
;
A
#
# COMPACT_ATOMS: atom_id res chain seq x y z
N MET A 1 -8.93 -57.97 3.21
CA MET A 1 -9.22 -56.55 2.90
C MET A 1 -9.43 -55.75 4.20
N LYS A 2 -8.44 -55.66 5.11
CA LYS A 2 -8.60 -54.96 6.40
C LYS A 2 -7.55 -53.87 6.68
N TYR A 3 -6.56 -53.70 5.79
CA TYR A 3 -5.44 -52.77 6.03
C TYR A 3 -5.41 -51.56 5.08
N PHE A 4 -6.28 -51.51 4.05
CA PHE A 4 -6.33 -50.37 3.14
C PHE A 4 -6.98 -49.11 3.75
N ALA A 5 -7.81 -49.28 4.79
CA ALA A 5 -8.41 -48.15 5.50
C ALA A 5 -7.41 -47.40 6.40
N LEU A 6 -6.31 -48.05 6.79
CA LEU A 6 -5.33 -47.45 7.72
C LEU A 6 -4.37 -46.47 7.01
N PHE A 7 -4.14 -46.65 5.70
CA PHE A 7 -3.28 -45.77 4.90
C PHE A 7 -3.97 -44.48 4.44
N ALA A 8 -5.30 -44.47 4.41
CA ALA A 8 -6.09 -43.30 4.00
C ALA A 8 -6.25 -42.24 5.12
N LEU A 9 -5.88 -42.56 6.37
CA LEU A 9 -6.07 -41.67 7.52
C LEU A 9 -4.91 -40.67 7.74
N PHE A 10 -3.77 -40.85 7.06
CA PHE A 10 -2.57 -40.02 7.25
C PHE A 10 -2.42 -38.87 6.24
N THR A 11 -3.31 -38.75 5.24
CA THR A 11 -3.17 -37.73 4.16
C THR A 11 -3.95 -36.44 4.40
N LEU A 12 -4.68 -36.30 5.51
CA LEU A 12 -5.55 -35.14 5.76
C LEU A 12 -5.00 -34.09 6.74
N PHE A 13 -3.78 -34.28 7.28
CA PHE A 13 -3.09 -33.24 8.05
C PHE A 13 -2.23 -32.35 7.14
N SER A 14 -2.83 -31.73 6.13
CA SER A 14 -2.29 -30.47 5.62
C SER A 14 -2.93 -29.34 6.42
N CYS A 15 -2.50 -29.16 7.67
CA CYS A 15 -2.52 -27.85 8.27
C CYS A 15 -1.53 -27.01 7.47
N SER A 16 -1.98 -26.46 6.33
CA SER A 16 -1.36 -25.25 5.82
C SER A 16 -1.44 -24.26 6.99
N ASN A 17 -0.29 -23.83 7.51
CA ASN A 17 -0.25 -22.72 8.45
C ASN A 17 -0.97 -21.58 7.74
N LYS A 18 -2.24 -21.34 8.07
CA LYS A 18 -3.01 -20.26 7.47
C LYS A 18 -2.39 -18.99 8.02
N GLU A 19 -1.57 -18.37 7.18
CA GLU A 19 -0.92 -17.13 7.52
C GLU A 19 -1.97 -16.03 7.38
N ASP A 20 -2.61 -15.69 8.51
CA ASP A 20 -3.62 -14.64 8.52
C ASP A 20 -2.96 -13.27 8.34
N ILE A 21 -3.36 -12.57 7.29
CA ILE A 21 -2.95 -11.19 7.01
C ILE A 21 -4.04 -10.21 7.45
N LEU A 22 -3.68 -9.20 8.25
CA LEU A 22 -4.63 -8.18 8.69
C LEU A 22 -4.63 -7.02 7.70
N LEU A 23 -5.58 -7.01 6.76
CA LEU A 23 -5.68 -5.91 5.79
C LEU A 23 -6.10 -4.58 6.44
N PRO A 24 -5.65 -3.44 5.88
CA PRO A 24 -6.23 -2.14 6.17
C PRO A 24 -7.74 -2.14 5.92
N LYS A 25 -8.47 -1.25 6.59
CA LYS A 25 -9.93 -1.17 6.49
C LYS A 25 -10.35 0.25 6.16
N SER A 26 -11.31 0.42 5.27
CA SER A 26 -11.93 1.72 4.97
C SER A 26 -13.42 1.52 4.70
N ASN A 27 -14.19 2.59 4.80
CA ASN A 27 -15.62 2.61 4.46
C ASN A 27 -15.88 3.13 3.03
N ILE A 28 -14.84 3.26 2.21
CA ILE A 28 -14.88 3.77 0.85
C ILE A 28 -14.18 2.78 -0.09
N THR A 29 -14.82 2.44 -1.20
CA THR A 29 -14.20 1.73 -2.32
C THR A 29 -13.69 2.72 -3.36
N ILE A 30 -12.39 2.65 -3.69
CA ILE A 30 -11.80 3.41 -4.81
C ILE A 30 -11.89 2.58 -6.09
N VAL A 31 -11.22 1.42 -6.13
CA VAL A 31 -11.37 0.43 -7.20
C VAL A 31 -11.97 -0.84 -6.63
N LYS A 32 -13.06 -1.33 -7.25
CA LYS A 32 -13.82 -2.49 -6.76
C LYS A 32 -13.25 -3.82 -7.26
N GLU A 33 -12.84 -3.87 -8.51
CA GLU A 33 -12.45 -5.10 -9.20
C GLU A 33 -11.23 -4.87 -10.06
N VAL A 34 -10.32 -5.84 -10.05
CA VAL A 34 -9.14 -5.91 -10.90
C VAL A 34 -9.14 -7.31 -11.51
N ASN A 35 -8.92 -7.41 -12.82
CA ASN A 35 -8.84 -8.69 -13.54
C ASN A 35 -7.38 -9.03 -13.85
N ASP A 36 -7.11 -10.27 -14.24
CA ASP A 36 -5.75 -10.74 -14.60
C ASP A 36 -4.70 -10.33 -13.56
N LEU A 37 -4.80 -10.92 -12.38
CA LEU A 37 -4.07 -10.46 -11.20
C LEU A 37 -3.18 -11.53 -10.58
N SER A 38 -2.11 -11.06 -9.96
CA SER A 38 -1.15 -11.81 -9.16
C SER A 38 -1.13 -11.27 -7.73
N PRO A 39 -1.51 -12.06 -6.72
CA PRO A 39 -1.46 -11.63 -5.34
C PRO A 39 -0.04 -11.77 -4.77
N ILE A 40 0.47 -10.71 -4.15
CA ILE A 40 1.72 -10.69 -3.41
C ILE A 40 1.38 -10.37 -1.96
N TYR A 41 1.95 -11.13 -1.02
CA TYR A 41 1.65 -10.97 0.41
C TYR A 41 2.88 -10.47 1.17
N ILE A 42 2.67 -9.50 2.06
CA ILE A 42 3.68 -9.02 3.00
C ILE A 42 3.13 -9.20 4.42
N PHE A 43 3.65 -10.20 5.13
CA PHE A 43 3.15 -10.60 6.43
C PHE A 43 3.87 -9.87 7.57
N PHE A 44 3.11 -9.53 8.60
CA PHE A 44 3.67 -9.10 9.88
C PHE A 44 4.18 -10.31 10.65
N ARG A 45 5.49 -10.34 10.92
CA ARG A 45 6.13 -11.34 11.76
C ARG A 45 6.87 -10.70 12.92
N THR A 46 6.97 -11.43 14.01
CA THR A 46 7.83 -11.10 15.14
C THR A 46 8.87 -12.19 15.30
N LYS A 47 10.15 -11.84 15.28
CA LYS A 47 11.24 -12.74 15.67
C LYS A 47 11.92 -12.15 16.88
N GLN A 48 11.82 -12.85 18.01
CA GLN A 48 12.23 -12.32 19.32
C GLN A 48 11.48 -11.02 19.65
N LYS A 49 12.15 -9.86 19.56
CA LYS A 49 11.59 -8.52 19.81
C LYS A 49 11.48 -7.66 18.54
N ASP A 50 11.96 -8.16 17.40
CA ASP A 50 11.98 -7.41 16.16
C ASP A 50 10.76 -7.73 15.30
N THR A 51 10.23 -6.67 14.68
CA THR A 51 9.18 -6.77 13.65
C THR A 51 9.83 -7.01 12.30
N ILE A 52 9.31 -7.97 11.53
CA ILE A 52 9.79 -8.35 10.21
C ILE A 52 8.63 -8.27 9.21
N ALA A 53 8.90 -7.69 8.04
CA ALA A 53 8.03 -7.75 6.87
C ALA A 53 8.43 -8.95 6.02
N GLU A 54 7.70 -10.06 6.12
CA GLU A 54 7.97 -11.28 5.36
C GLU A 54 7.24 -11.24 4.01
N VAL A 55 7.98 -11.19 2.91
CA VAL A 55 7.41 -11.07 1.55
C VAL A 55 7.28 -12.44 0.88
N ASN A 56 6.06 -12.85 0.57
CA ASN A 56 5.80 -14.03 -0.27
C ASN A 56 5.71 -13.62 -1.74
N ARG A 57 6.79 -13.91 -2.48
CA ARG A 57 6.96 -13.57 -3.90
C ARG A 57 6.57 -14.70 -4.86
N LYS A 58 6.07 -15.83 -4.37
CA LYS A 58 5.86 -17.05 -5.19
C LYS A 58 4.90 -16.85 -6.36
N ASN A 59 4.01 -15.86 -6.28
CA ASN A 59 2.98 -15.61 -7.28
C ASN A 59 3.20 -14.29 -8.07
N SER A 60 4.41 -13.73 -8.14
CA SER A 60 4.65 -12.45 -8.81
C SER A 60 4.78 -12.60 -10.34
N ILE A 61 3.67 -12.75 -11.08
CA ILE A 61 3.70 -12.86 -12.55
C ILE A 61 3.76 -11.46 -13.17
N ILE A 62 4.84 -11.15 -13.88
CA ILE A 62 5.18 -9.77 -14.29
C ILE A 62 4.16 -9.17 -15.28
N SER A 63 3.57 -9.99 -16.15
CA SER A 63 2.60 -9.57 -17.17
C SER A 63 1.21 -9.22 -16.64
N THR A 64 0.94 -9.50 -15.35
CA THR A 64 -0.39 -9.37 -14.72
C THR A 64 -0.45 -8.17 -13.78
N ASN A 65 -1.65 -7.75 -13.39
CA ASN A 65 -1.84 -6.75 -12.35
C ASN A 65 -1.34 -7.29 -11.01
N TRP A 66 -0.54 -6.52 -10.26
CA TRP A 66 -0.08 -6.97 -8.94
C TRP A 66 -0.98 -6.42 -7.84
N ILE A 67 -1.49 -7.31 -6.99
CA ILE A 67 -2.23 -6.94 -5.79
C ILE A 67 -1.33 -7.19 -4.58
N LEU A 68 -0.85 -6.12 -3.97
CA LEU A 68 -0.09 -6.19 -2.74
C LEU A 68 -1.04 -6.22 -1.55
N ASN A 69 -1.14 -7.39 -0.93
CA ASN A 69 -1.82 -7.62 0.33
C ASN A 69 -0.79 -7.45 1.44
N ILE A 70 -0.88 -6.38 2.21
CA ILE A 70 0.13 -6.01 3.21
C ILE A 70 -0.55 -5.92 4.57
N ASP A 71 0.09 -6.51 5.58
CA ASP A 71 -0.41 -6.44 6.94
C ASP A 71 -0.36 -5.01 7.48
N LYS A 72 -1.52 -4.50 7.91
CA LYS A 72 -1.72 -3.12 8.37
C LYS A 72 -0.82 -2.71 9.53
N ARG A 73 -0.30 -3.66 10.30
CA ARG A 73 0.52 -3.42 11.50
C ARG A 73 1.96 -3.07 11.16
N LEU A 74 2.43 -3.37 9.95
CA LEU A 74 3.80 -3.12 9.56
C LEU A 74 4.08 -1.62 9.46
N PRO A 75 5.20 -1.11 9.99
CA PRO A 75 5.62 0.28 9.78
C PRO A 75 6.18 0.49 8.37
N LEU A 76 6.04 1.71 7.83
CA LEU A 76 6.49 2.04 6.47
C LEU A 76 7.99 1.79 6.24
N ARG A 77 8.84 1.99 7.25
CA ARG A 77 10.29 1.69 7.19
C ARG A 77 10.62 0.25 6.81
N LEU A 78 9.71 -0.70 7.06
CA LEU A 78 9.86 -2.10 6.66
C LEU A 78 9.16 -2.42 5.34
N VAL A 79 8.04 -1.75 5.08
CA VAL A 79 7.16 -2.05 3.94
C VAL A 79 7.65 -1.42 2.63
N ILE A 80 8.02 -0.14 2.69
CA ILE A 80 8.36 0.66 1.51
C ILE A 80 9.63 0.16 0.83
N PRO A 81 10.71 -0.23 1.54
CA PRO A 81 11.87 -0.83 0.89
C PRO A 81 11.54 -2.11 0.11
N GLU A 82 10.62 -2.95 0.60
CA GLU A 82 10.20 -4.15 -0.11
C GLU A 82 9.35 -3.82 -1.34
N ILE A 83 8.48 -2.81 -1.26
CA ILE A 83 7.71 -2.31 -2.41
C ILE A 83 8.65 -1.75 -3.49
N ILE A 84 9.66 -0.96 -3.12
CA ILE A 84 10.65 -0.42 -4.07
C ILE A 84 11.32 -1.56 -4.83
N LYS A 85 11.78 -2.60 -4.13
CA LYS A 85 12.40 -3.80 -4.76
C LYS A 85 11.44 -4.49 -5.73
N LEU A 86 10.17 -4.62 -5.35
CA LEU A 86 9.14 -5.24 -6.21
C LEU A 86 8.88 -4.38 -7.46
N GLN A 87 8.67 -3.08 -7.30
CA GLN A 87 8.46 -2.15 -8.41
C GLN A 87 9.66 -2.13 -9.35
N GLN A 88 10.88 -2.08 -8.82
CA GLN A 88 12.11 -2.13 -9.61
C GLN A 88 12.18 -3.40 -10.45
N LYS A 89 11.96 -4.57 -9.84
CA LYS A 89 11.89 -5.85 -10.56
C LYS A 89 10.88 -5.81 -11.71
N LYS A 90 9.67 -5.28 -11.48
CA LYS A 90 8.63 -5.21 -12.51
C LYS A 90 8.99 -4.23 -13.64
N ARG A 91 9.60 -3.09 -13.29
CA ARG A 91 9.96 -2.03 -14.25
C ARG A 91 11.16 -2.40 -15.11
N GLU A 92 12.12 -3.14 -14.56
CA GLU A 92 13.35 -3.57 -15.24
C GLU A 92 13.15 -4.81 -16.12
N GLU A 93 12.10 -5.60 -15.88
CA GLU A 93 11.80 -6.77 -16.71
C GLU A 93 11.49 -6.35 -18.15
N LYS A 94 12.22 -6.95 -19.10
CA LYS A 94 12.06 -6.67 -20.54
C LYS A 94 11.29 -7.77 -21.25
N ALA A 95 11.31 -9.00 -20.74
CA ALA A 95 10.63 -10.13 -21.34
C ALA A 95 9.19 -10.25 -20.81
N HIS A 96 8.23 -10.47 -21.71
CA HIS A 96 6.81 -10.64 -21.35
C HIS A 96 6.21 -9.48 -20.52
N LYS A 97 6.75 -8.27 -20.69
CA LYS A 97 6.24 -7.08 -20.04
C LYS A 97 4.89 -6.69 -20.64
N ASN A 98 3.93 -6.41 -19.77
CA ASN A 98 2.66 -5.82 -20.14
C ASN A 98 2.65 -4.37 -19.64
N GLU A 99 2.79 -3.39 -20.52
CA GLU A 99 2.79 -1.96 -20.16
C GLU A 99 1.44 -1.50 -19.59
N LYS A 100 0.36 -2.26 -19.82
CA LYS A 100 -0.96 -1.98 -19.25
C LYS A 100 -1.16 -2.60 -17.87
N ALA A 101 -0.23 -3.44 -17.41
CA ALA A 101 -0.35 -4.08 -16.11
C ALA A 101 -0.03 -3.09 -14.99
N GLU A 102 -0.98 -2.91 -14.09
CA GLU A 102 -0.91 -1.98 -12.97
C GLU A 102 -0.56 -2.68 -11.66
N ASN A 103 -0.27 -1.88 -10.64
CA ASN A 103 -0.01 -2.35 -9.28
C ASN A 103 -0.97 -1.66 -8.32
N TYR A 104 -1.55 -2.45 -7.42
CA TYR A 104 -2.57 -2.01 -6.49
C TYR A 104 -2.24 -2.46 -5.07
N TYR A 105 -2.52 -1.60 -4.10
CA TYR A 105 -2.66 -2.03 -2.70
C TYR A 105 -4.08 -2.51 -2.48
N SER A 106 -4.24 -3.59 -1.71
CA SER A 106 -5.55 -4.04 -1.28
C SER A 106 -5.89 -3.56 0.13
N TYR A 107 -7.19 -3.34 0.36
CA TYR A 107 -7.76 -3.10 1.67
C TYR A 107 -9.19 -3.67 1.71
N ALA A 108 -9.75 -3.81 2.90
CA ALA A 108 -11.12 -4.28 3.08
C ALA A 108 -12.08 -3.10 3.18
N ASP A 109 -13.09 -3.06 2.31
CA ASP A 109 -14.24 -2.17 2.45
C ASP A 109 -15.17 -2.73 3.54
N THR A 110 -15.37 -1.97 4.62
CA THR A 110 -16.17 -2.39 5.76
C THR A 110 -17.67 -2.24 5.55
N ILE A 111 -18.11 -1.41 4.61
CA ILE A 111 -19.53 -1.21 4.29
C ILE A 111 -19.97 -2.29 3.30
N SER A 112 -19.30 -2.39 2.15
CA SER A 112 -19.68 -3.35 1.09
C SER A 112 -19.10 -4.75 1.29
N LYS A 113 -18.25 -4.93 2.31
CA LYS A 113 -17.70 -6.23 2.76
C LYS A 113 -16.93 -6.97 1.65
N ASN A 114 -16.24 -6.24 0.79
CA ASN A 114 -15.38 -6.76 -0.29
C ASN A 114 -13.95 -6.20 -0.17
N LEU A 115 -13.04 -6.77 -0.97
CA LEU A 115 -11.75 -6.14 -1.22
C LEU A 115 -11.95 -4.90 -2.09
N ALA A 116 -11.17 -3.87 -1.80
CA ALA A 116 -11.03 -2.68 -2.61
C ALA A 116 -9.54 -2.38 -2.83
N PHE A 117 -9.27 -1.60 -3.86
CA PHE A 117 -7.93 -1.41 -4.37
C PHE A 117 -7.60 0.07 -4.58
N ILE A 118 -6.33 0.42 -4.39
CA ILE A 118 -5.78 1.75 -4.71
C ILE A 118 -4.52 1.58 -5.55
N ALA A 119 -4.49 2.22 -6.72
CA ALA A 119 -3.40 2.11 -7.66
C ALA A 119 -2.13 2.81 -7.12
N PHE A 120 -0.96 2.23 -7.42
CA PHE A 120 0.34 2.83 -7.09
C PHE A 120 1.40 2.60 -8.17
N THR A 121 1.00 2.18 -9.38
CA THR A 121 1.91 1.92 -10.51
C THR A 121 2.88 3.06 -10.76
N ASN A 122 2.34 4.29 -10.77
CA ASN A 122 3.06 5.52 -11.08
C ASN A 122 3.69 6.17 -9.85
N VAL A 123 3.55 5.60 -8.66
CA VAL A 123 4.17 6.14 -7.45
C VAL A 123 5.66 5.80 -7.43
N TYR A 124 6.49 6.81 -7.15
CA TYR A 124 7.93 6.71 -6.97
C TYR A 124 8.27 7.04 -5.52
N TYR A 125 8.67 6.02 -4.77
CA TYR A 125 9.03 6.16 -3.37
C TYR A 125 10.43 6.74 -3.19
N LYS A 126 10.57 7.68 -2.26
CA LYS A 126 11.83 8.31 -1.87
C LYS A 126 12.04 8.22 -0.36
N MET A 127 13.09 7.53 0.07
CA MET A 127 13.44 7.32 1.48
C MET A 127 14.40 8.43 1.96
N GLU A 128 14.04 9.69 1.72
CA GLU A 128 14.85 10.85 2.05
C GLU A 128 13.97 12.01 2.52
N LYS A 129 14.58 13.04 3.12
CA LYS A 129 13.84 14.22 3.53
C LYS A 129 13.42 15.03 2.29
N PRO A 130 12.12 15.31 2.09
CA PRO A 130 11.67 16.12 0.97
C PRO A 130 12.09 17.59 1.12
N LYS A 131 12.04 18.31 0.00
CA LYS A 131 12.21 19.77 -0.07
C LYS A 131 10.92 20.40 -0.62
N GLY A 132 10.68 21.67 -0.31
CA GLY A 132 9.53 22.42 -0.81
C GLY A 132 8.35 22.44 0.15
N ASN A 133 7.13 22.52 -0.39
CA ASN A 133 5.90 22.53 0.38
C ASN A 133 5.50 21.11 0.77
N ILE A 134 5.57 20.81 2.07
CA ILE A 134 5.44 19.44 2.57
C ILE A 134 4.12 19.30 3.34
N VAL A 135 3.33 18.32 2.91
CA VAL A 135 2.23 17.76 3.70
C VAL A 135 2.76 16.51 4.37
N TYR A 136 3.07 16.60 5.66
CA TYR A 136 3.65 15.51 6.44
C TYR A 136 2.58 14.80 7.27
N PHE A 137 2.54 13.47 7.18
CA PHE A 137 1.75 12.60 8.04
C PHE A 137 2.68 11.95 9.05
N ASP A 138 2.52 12.30 10.33
CA ASP A 138 3.36 11.75 11.39
C ASP A 138 2.98 10.29 11.72
N SER A 139 3.70 9.66 12.66
CA SER A 139 3.45 8.27 13.08
C SER A 139 2.09 8.04 13.74
N LYS A 140 1.42 9.11 14.21
CA LYS A 140 0.06 9.10 14.78
C LYS A 140 -1.00 9.41 13.73
N SER A 141 -0.61 9.64 12.47
CA SER A 141 -1.48 10.06 11.37
C SER A 141 -2.01 11.49 11.52
N GLU A 142 -1.37 12.31 12.35
CA GLU A 142 -1.59 13.75 12.41
C GLU A 142 -0.91 14.42 11.22
N ILE A 143 -1.49 15.52 10.74
CA ILE A 143 -1.05 16.18 9.52
C ILE A 143 -0.44 17.53 9.87
N THR A 144 0.72 17.81 9.28
CA THR A 144 1.29 19.15 9.27
C THR A 144 1.47 19.63 7.84
N LEU A 145 1.21 20.91 7.63
CA LEU A 145 1.59 21.63 6.42
C LEU A 145 2.76 22.54 6.78
N ASN A 146 3.94 22.29 6.20
CA ASN A 146 5.17 23.05 6.50
C ASN A 146 5.43 23.20 8.01
N ASN A 147 5.28 22.10 8.77
CA ASN A 147 5.44 21.99 10.23
C ASN A 147 4.33 22.64 11.08
N VAL A 148 3.26 23.16 10.48
CA VAL A 148 2.08 23.65 11.21
C VAL A 148 0.99 22.59 11.18
N GLN A 149 0.50 22.19 12.35
CA GLN A 149 -0.58 21.19 12.46
C GLN A 149 -1.85 21.69 11.77
N ILE A 150 -2.49 20.82 10.99
CA ILE A 150 -3.69 21.14 10.22
C ILE A 150 -4.65 19.93 10.22
N LYS A 151 -5.96 20.19 10.34
CA LYS A 151 -6.97 19.12 10.24
C LYS A 151 -7.20 18.71 8.78
N LYS A 152 -7.65 17.47 8.55
CA LYS A 152 -7.96 16.95 7.20
C LYS A 152 -8.90 17.85 6.40
N ASP A 153 -10.00 18.30 7.02
CA ASP A 153 -10.98 19.14 6.33
C ASP A 153 -10.44 20.54 6.03
N GLU A 154 -9.60 21.08 6.89
CA GLU A 154 -8.94 22.36 6.70
C GLU A 154 -7.89 22.27 5.59
N LEU A 155 -7.08 21.20 5.57
CA LEU A 155 -6.13 20.94 4.50
C LEU A 155 -6.84 20.77 3.16
N LYS A 156 -7.95 20.04 3.12
CA LYS A 156 -8.76 19.89 1.91
C LYS A 156 -9.26 21.24 1.41
N LYS A 157 -9.84 22.08 2.28
CA LYS A 157 -10.27 23.43 1.92
C LYS A 157 -9.12 24.30 1.43
N TYR A 158 -7.96 24.22 2.09
CA TYR A 158 -6.77 24.95 1.71
C TYR A 158 -6.31 24.56 0.30
N LEU A 159 -6.11 23.26 0.05
CA LEU A 159 -5.62 22.76 -1.24
C LEU A 159 -6.59 23.02 -2.40
N VAL A 160 -7.90 22.88 -2.16
CA VAL A 160 -8.95 23.17 -3.18
C VAL A 160 -9.04 24.67 -3.48
N GLY A 161 -8.69 25.54 -2.52
CA GLY A 161 -8.74 26.99 -2.70
C GLY A 161 -7.53 27.59 -3.43
N LEU A 162 -6.51 26.80 -3.74
CA LEU A 162 -5.31 27.27 -4.42
C LEU A 162 -5.60 27.57 -5.90
N LYS A 163 -5.11 28.72 -6.37
CA LYS A 163 -5.10 29.04 -7.81
C LYS A 163 -3.94 28.30 -8.49
N GLU A 164 -4.04 28.03 -9.80
CA GLU A 164 -2.99 27.32 -10.55
C GLU A 164 -1.61 27.95 -10.40
N GLU A 165 -1.54 29.28 -10.36
CA GLU A 165 -0.34 30.10 -10.17
C GLU A 165 0.31 29.95 -8.78
N GLN A 166 -0.43 29.38 -7.82
CA GLN A 166 0.01 29.16 -6.42
C GLN A 166 0.38 27.69 -6.16
N LEU A 167 0.22 26.82 -7.16
CA LEU A 167 0.58 25.40 -7.07
C LEU A 167 2.08 25.21 -7.28
N ASN A 168 2.88 25.67 -6.32
CA ASN A 168 4.15 24.99 -6.10
C ASN A 168 3.83 23.52 -5.77
N PRO A 169 4.49 22.53 -6.39
CA PRO A 169 4.14 21.13 -6.20
C PRO A 169 4.23 20.77 -4.71
N PHE A 170 3.10 20.36 -4.14
CA PHE A 170 3.07 19.81 -2.79
C PHE A 170 3.64 18.41 -2.84
N VAL A 171 4.44 18.11 -1.83
CA VAL A 171 5.01 16.79 -1.65
C VAL A 171 4.36 16.14 -0.45
N PHE A 172 3.82 14.94 -0.66
CA PHE A 172 3.32 14.12 0.43
C PHE A 172 4.47 13.34 1.06
N CYS A 173 4.61 13.49 2.36
CA CYS A 173 5.65 12.83 3.15
C CYS A 173 5.01 12.08 4.31
N PHE A 174 5.50 10.89 4.59
CA PHE A 174 4.97 10.02 5.62
C PHE A 174 6.08 9.65 6.60
N SER A 175 5.75 9.62 7.89
CA SER A 175 6.66 9.08 8.89
C SER A 175 7.06 7.65 8.54
N GLU A 176 8.35 7.35 8.62
CA GLU A 176 8.85 5.97 8.47
C GLU A 176 8.22 5.00 9.49
N ASN A 177 7.74 5.52 10.63
CA ASN A 177 7.11 4.75 11.70
C ASN A 177 5.59 4.72 11.60
N LEU A 178 5.00 5.37 10.59
CA LEU A 178 3.57 5.27 10.31
C LEU A 178 3.21 3.82 10.00
N SER A 179 2.11 3.33 10.57
CA SER A 179 1.61 2.00 10.22
C SER A 179 1.10 1.97 8.78
N TYR A 180 1.26 0.83 8.10
CA TYR A 180 0.74 0.66 6.74
C TYR A 180 -0.78 0.85 6.68
N GLY A 181 -1.51 0.45 7.74
CA GLY A 181 -2.94 0.70 7.87
C GLY A 181 -3.27 2.19 7.82
N SER A 182 -2.58 3.00 8.62
CA SER A 182 -2.74 4.46 8.62
C SER A 182 -2.30 5.09 7.31
N TYR A 183 -1.22 4.61 6.69
CA TYR A 183 -0.78 5.05 5.38
C TYR A 183 -1.88 4.88 4.32
N ILE A 184 -2.56 3.73 4.27
CA ILE A 184 -3.69 3.53 3.37
C ILE A 184 -4.84 4.50 3.65
N GLN A 185 -5.14 4.82 4.92
CA GLN A 185 -6.13 5.86 5.23
C GLN A 185 -5.71 7.23 4.71
N SER A 186 -4.42 7.57 4.84
CA SER A 186 -3.87 8.81 4.30
C SER A 186 -3.94 8.85 2.77
N LYS A 187 -3.62 7.74 2.09
CA LYS A 187 -3.77 7.65 0.63
C LYS A 187 -5.21 7.83 0.19
N ILE A 188 -6.18 7.18 0.85
CA ILE A 188 -7.61 7.34 0.52
C ILE A 188 -8.05 8.80 0.67
N PHE A 189 -7.57 9.48 1.72
CA PHE A 189 -7.79 10.92 1.87
C PHE A 189 -7.16 11.72 0.72
N ILE A 190 -5.93 11.42 0.33
CA ILE A 190 -5.23 12.07 -0.79
C ILE A 190 -5.97 11.84 -2.11
N GLU A 191 -6.44 10.63 -2.40
CA GLU A 191 -7.26 10.33 -3.60
C GLU A 191 -8.54 11.19 -3.64
N SER A 192 -9.12 11.52 -2.48
CA SER A 192 -10.31 12.39 -2.41
C SER A 192 -10.04 13.87 -2.71
N ILE A 193 -8.77 14.27 -2.85
CA ILE A 193 -8.33 15.64 -3.15
C ILE A 193 -7.56 15.76 -4.46
N ILE A 194 -7.02 14.65 -5.01
CA ILE A 194 -6.29 14.63 -6.30
C ILE A 194 -7.07 15.31 -7.44
N PRO A 195 -8.38 15.09 -7.64
CA PRO A 195 -9.13 15.75 -8.71
C PRO A 195 -9.08 17.29 -8.66
N SER A 196 -8.72 17.86 -7.51
CA SER A 196 -8.57 19.30 -7.29
C SER A 196 -7.12 19.80 -7.42
N LEU A 197 -6.16 18.94 -7.78
CA LEU A 197 -4.72 19.25 -7.81
C LEU A 197 -4.13 18.95 -9.21
N PRO A 198 -4.06 19.94 -10.13
CA PRO A 198 -3.63 19.71 -11.51
C PRO A 198 -2.13 19.38 -11.68
N ASN A 199 -1.29 19.63 -10.66
CA ASN A 199 0.18 19.47 -10.73
C ASN A 199 0.76 18.52 -9.66
N LEU A 200 0.07 17.41 -9.34
CA LEU A 200 0.59 16.48 -8.35
C LEU A 200 1.75 15.64 -8.92
N GLU A 201 2.93 15.76 -8.31
CA GLU A 201 4.02 14.82 -8.57
C GLU A 201 3.70 13.46 -7.91
N PHE A 202 3.90 12.37 -8.65
CA PHE A 202 3.75 11.01 -8.12
C PHE A 202 4.93 10.55 -7.25
N ASN A 203 5.66 11.49 -6.65
CA ASN A 203 6.74 11.21 -5.71
C ASN A 203 6.16 11.14 -4.30
N GLU A 204 6.38 10.02 -3.61
CA GLU A 204 5.99 9.87 -2.21
C GLU A 204 7.21 9.69 -1.34
N PHE A 205 7.33 10.53 -0.31
CA PHE A 205 8.49 10.53 0.57
C PHE A 205 8.17 9.80 1.86
N VAL A 206 9.15 9.07 2.37
CA VAL A 206 9.06 8.34 3.64
C VAL A 206 10.29 8.71 4.45
N PHE A 207 10.07 9.45 5.54
CA PHE A 207 11.11 10.04 6.37
C PHE A 207 10.67 10.15 7.83
#